data_AF-A0A956J1M7-F1
#
_entry.id   AF-A0A956J1M7-F1
#
_cell.length_a   1.000
_cell.length_b   1.000
_cell.length_c   1.000
_cell.angle_alpha   90.00
_cell.angle_beta   90.00
_cell.angle_gamma   90.00
#
_symmetry.space_group_name_H-M   'P 1'
#
loop_
_entity.id
_entity.type
_entity.pdbx_description
1 polymer ?
#
loop_
_entity_poly.entity_id
_entity_poly.type
_entity_poly.pdbx_seq_one_letter_code
_entity_poly.pdbx_strand_id
1 'polypeptide(L)'
;YEHPSSFNRWWYEYPKNGNGGSFPSSEYVQIFRDLALMFGNPGGYNSAPNGENLPAGVPPDDPSVVGDRNDRECAVWVDPIGGDPNEAHQKELEQQCPAQRCANTLRLTNYFDHDFNPNGTFPVITFCDGSPQQSDLTPYANTWSDQGNNKPMELALAVDYNDNGVRDENEPVIFQGHERYEDLGTDGLADVDEPGYQAGVNEDPNGDNWNPQYNPTGTEGNLRYDEGEPYEDYGLDGVQGTATSPYDFGEGNGKFDMSPGYKAFLERDSRTVITQDPLGTQKEAFDDAALARMDLWTDGGTRDLFNFSVSAQAMMGSWAGRGRIVHYYTGFDKLPGQTLGDENLFSAGHTEWAELPGGVMMRYGSTEPTDADFNSGSGQHVGTADQIVRRLQSALYYIGSHWPDAPRGLSEAAEIDPVEGADICEVRGGCDFTFTDSRGRSGPVSVNFPPGYSNAKAQQKRYPVIYMLHGYGQTPEDLKAAIVFLRNWMNSPVDSSASRLPEAILVYVDGRCRSNAAGEESECIRGTFFTDSVREKGPKIESWWMELVDEIDKRYRTMPETTIEWTE
;
A
#
# COMPACT_ATOMS: atom_id res chain seq x y z
N TYR A 1 2.87 -17.24 6.66
CA TYR A 1 4.28 -16.97 6.30
C TYR A 1 4.49 -15.51 6.59
N GLU A 2 4.91 -15.24 7.82
CA GLU A 2 5.38 -13.93 8.23
C GLU A 2 6.90 -14.02 8.31
N HIS A 3 7.58 -12.98 7.84
CA HIS A 3 9.02 -12.85 8.02
C HIS A 3 9.31 -11.52 8.72
N PRO A 4 10.29 -11.49 9.65
CA PRO A 4 10.72 -10.24 10.25
C PRO A 4 11.53 -9.42 9.24
N SER A 5 11.69 -8.14 9.54
CA SER A 5 12.53 -7.19 8.80
C SER A 5 13.28 -6.31 9.80
N SER A 6 14.44 -5.80 9.39
CA SER A 6 15.13 -4.71 10.08
C SER A 6 15.67 -3.73 9.06
N PHE A 7 16.06 -2.53 9.49
CA PHE A 7 16.47 -1.47 8.56
C PHE A 7 17.62 -1.90 7.61
N ASN A 8 18.60 -2.64 8.10
CA ASN A 8 19.70 -3.14 7.25
C ASN A 8 19.33 -4.42 6.49
N ARG A 9 18.24 -5.09 6.83
CA ARG A 9 17.84 -6.37 6.25
C ARG A 9 16.31 -6.41 6.15
N TRP A 10 15.81 -5.89 5.04
CA TRP A 10 14.39 -5.74 4.77
C TRP A 10 13.63 -7.08 4.63
N TRP A 11 14.33 -8.20 4.54
CA TRP A 11 13.79 -9.55 4.36
C TRP A 11 14.55 -10.59 5.20
N TYR A 12 13.83 -11.40 5.99
CA TYR A 12 14.40 -12.54 6.72
C TYR A 12 13.58 -13.83 6.59
N GLU A 13 13.92 -14.68 5.63
CA GLU A 13 13.35 -16.02 5.52
C GLU A 13 14.48 -17.04 5.50
N TYR A 14 14.75 -17.71 6.62
CA TYR A 14 15.88 -18.65 6.73
C TYR A 14 15.88 -19.68 5.57
N PRO A 15 17.01 -19.88 4.87
CA PRO A 15 18.37 -19.40 5.17
C PRO A 15 18.75 -18.07 4.49
N LYS A 16 17.79 -17.28 4.00
CA LYS A 16 17.98 -16.02 3.26
C LYS A 16 17.77 -14.80 4.16
N ASN A 17 18.61 -13.77 3.98
CA ASN A 17 18.51 -12.51 4.71
C ASN A 17 19.05 -11.34 3.85
N GLY A 18 18.22 -10.36 3.52
CA GLY A 18 18.64 -9.30 2.61
C GLY A 18 17.53 -8.32 2.24
N ASN A 19 17.52 -7.88 0.99
CA ASN A 19 16.58 -6.86 0.53
C ASN A 19 15.30 -7.42 -0.13
N GLY A 20 15.12 -8.74 -0.12
CA GLY A 20 13.92 -9.38 -0.66
C GLY A 20 13.87 -9.44 -2.19
N GLY A 21 14.86 -10.07 -2.83
CA GLY A 21 14.86 -10.24 -4.29
C GLY A 21 15.56 -9.08 -5.01
N SER A 22 15.04 -8.61 -6.14
CA SER A 22 15.70 -7.57 -6.96
C SER A 22 15.38 -6.14 -6.52
N PHE A 23 14.91 -5.93 -5.29
CA PHE A 23 14.44 -4.63 -4.81
C PHE A 23 15.58 -3.89 -4.09
N PRO A 24 16.16 -2.81 -4.67
CA PRO A 24 17.30 -2.12 -4.07
C PRO A 24 16.86 -1.21 -2.90
N SER A 25 17.78 -0.91 -1.98
CA SER A 25 17.50 -0.06 -0.80
C SER A 25 16.97 1.33 -1.19
N SER A 26 17.42 1.88 -2.32
CA SER A 26 16.95 3.17 -2.82
C SER A 26 15.45 3.22 -3.10
N GLU A 27 14.87 2.09 -3.49
CA GLU A 27 13.43 1.97 -3.78
C GLU A 27 12.62 1.90 -2.50
N TYR A 28 13.11 1.22 -1.46
CA TYR A 28 12.50 1.26 -0.11
C TYR A 28 12.49 2.69 0.44
N VAL A 29 13.64 3.35 0.41
CA VAL A 29 13.79 4.74 0.87
C VAL A 29 12.77 5.64 0.15
N GLN A 30 12.65 5.51 -1.17
CA GLN A 30 11.75 6.32 -1.97
C GLN A 30 10.26 6.06 -1.62
N ILE A 31 9.87 4.79 -1.43
CA ILE A 31 8.51 4.43 -0.99
C ILE A 31 8.18 5.07 0.36
N PHE A 32 9.07 4.95 1.35
CA PHE A 32 8.79 5.50 2.68
C PHE A 32 8.72 7.02 2.69
N ARG A 33 9.51 7.70 1.86
CA ARG A 33 9.42 9.16 1.70
C ARG A 33 8.05 9.57 1.16
N ASP A 34 7.56 8.92 0.11
CA ASP A 34 6.23 9.23 -0.43
C ASP A 34 5.12 8.88 0.57
N LEU A 35 5.22 7.76 1.29
CA LEU A 35 4.29 7.41 2.36
C LEU A 35 4.26 8.49 3.44
N ALA A 36 5.43 9.00 3.87
CA ALA A 36 5.51 10.11 4.83
C ALA A 36 4.93 11.42 4.28
N LEU A 37 5.09 11.70 2.97
CA LEU A 37 4.45 12.86 2.33
C LEU A 37 2.92 12.72 2.28
N MET A 38 2.40 11.49 2.22
CA MET A 38 0.96 11.23 2.19
C MET A 38 0.35 11.22 3.59
N PHE A 39 0.92 10.46 4.52
CA PHE A 39 0.31 10.24 5.83
C PHE A 39 0.93 11.09 6.95
N GLY A 40 2.09 11.71 6.72
CA GLY A 40 2.92 12.30 7.77
C GLY A 40 3.95 11.29 8.26
N ASN A 41 4.91 11.73 9.09
CA ASN A 41 5.97 10.85 9.58
C ASN A 41 5.43 9.85 10.63
N PRO A 42 5.42 8.53 10.34
CA PRO A 42 4.97 7.55 11.31
C PRO A 42 6.00 7.27 12.41
N GLY A 43 7.25 7.70 12.23
CA GLY A 43 8.38 7.42 13.14
C GLY A 43 8.76 8.57 14.06
N GLY A 44 7.94 9.60 14.19
CA GLY A 44 8.20 10.72 15.09
C GLY A 44 7.22 11.87 14.90
N TYR A 45 7.21 12.83 15.83
CA TYR A 45 6.41 14.04 15.72
C TYR A 45 7.27 15.29 15.61
N ASN A 46 7.12 16.01 14.50
CA ASN A 46 7.72 17.31 14.29
C ASN A 46 6.66 18.40 14.36
N SER A 47 6.79 19.31 15.33
CA SER A 47 5.86 20.40 15.56
C SER A 47 6.11 21.63 14.68
N ALA A 48 7.17 21.63 13.86
CA ALA A 48 7.45 22.73 12.95
C ALA A 48 6.38 22.82 11.84
N PRO A 49 5.90 24.02 11.49
CA PRO A 49 4.97 24.20 10.37
C PRO A 49 5.56 23.69 9.05
N ASN A 50 4.81 22.87 8.31
CA ASN A 50 5.27 22.15 7.09
C ASN A 50 6.30 21.04 7.36
N GLY A 51 6.46 20.61 8.62
CA GLY A 51 7.32 19.52 9.03
C GLY A 51 6.60 18.19 9.24
N GLU A 52 5.35 18.05 8.80
CA GLU A 52 4.48 16.92 9.15
C GLU A 52 5.04 15.57 8.68
N ASN A 53 5.85 15.57 7.62
CA ASN A 53 6.52 14.40 7.05
C ASN A 53 7.98 14.22 7.52
N LEU A 54 8.49 15.09 8.39
CA LEU A 54 9.88 15.09 8.85
C LEU A 54 10.01 14.52 10.26
N PRO A 55 11.21 14.07 10.68
CA PRO A 55 11.45 13.58 12.03
C PRO A 55 11.48 14.73 13.04
N ALA A 56 11.31 14.42 14.32
CA ALA A 56 11.36 15.42 15.39
C ALA A 56 12.66 16.23 15.33
N GLY A 57 12.56 17.55 15.49
CA GLY A 57 13.72 18.44 15.52
C GLY A 57 14.34 18.83 14.18
N VAL A 58 13.92 18.25 13.04
CA VAL A 58 14.43 18.62 11.71
C VAL A 58 13.67 19.84 11.17
N PRO A 59 14.30 21.01 11.00
CA PRO A 59 13.61 22.17 10.45
C PRO A 59 13.25 21.96 8.96
N PRO A 60 12.03 22.31 8.50
CA PRO A 60 11.64 22.17 7.10
C PRO A 60 12.47 23.00 6.11
N ASP A 61 13.23 23.99 6.61
CA ASP A 61 14.06 24.92 5.83
C ASP A 61 15.55 24.58 5.96
N ASP A 62 15.90 23.50 6.66
CA ASP A 62 17.28 23.09 6.86
C ASP A 62 17.90 22.55 5.56
N PRO A 63 19.20 22.79 5.30
CA PRO A 63 19.88 22.28 4.10
C PRO A 63 19.81 20.75 3.93
N SER A 64 19.64 19.96 5.00
CA SER A 64 19.36 18.51 4.90
C SER A 64 18.03 18.18 4.20
N VAL A 65 17.09 19.15 4.18
CA VAL A 65 15.77 19.05 3.56
C VAL A 65 15.72 19.79 2.22
N VAL A 66 16.19 21.04 2.17
CA VAL A 66 16.06 21.91 0.97
C VAL A 66 17.31 21.93 0.08
N GLY A 67 18.38 21.23 0.46
CA GLY A 67 19.67 21.28 -0.24
C GLY A 67 20.31 22.67 -0.18
N ASP A 68 21.17 22.97 -1.16
CA ASP A 68 21.89 24.25 -1.23
C ASP A 68 21.07 25.36 -1.92
N ARG A 69 19.76 25.16 -2.10
CA ARG A 69 18.87 26.02 -2.89
C ARG A 69 17.95 26.85 -2.01
N ASN A 70 17.69 28.09 -2.43
CA ASN A 70 16.81 29.02 -1.71
C ASN A 70 15.33 28.91 -2.13
N ASP A 71 15.00 28.05 -3.10
CA ASP A 71 13.67 27.92 -3.72
C ASP A 71 12.86 26.72 -3.18
N ARG A 72 13.44 25.91 -2.28
CA ARG A 72 12.85 24.70 -1.70
C ARG A 72 12.51 23.59 -2.70
N GLU A 73 12.96 23.68 -3.95
CA GLU A 73 12.66 22.65 -4.98
C GLU A 73 13.20 21.27 -4.61
N CYS A 74 14.23 21.20 -3.75
CA CYS A 74 14.78 19.95 -3.26
C CYS A 74 14.11 19.37 -2.01
N ALA A 75 13.18 20.11 -1.39
CA ALA A 75 12.35 19.56 -0.31
C ALA A 75 11.46 18.45 -0.84
N VAL A 76 10.76 18.71 -1.96
CA VAL A 76 9.92 17.76 -2.67
C VAL A 76 10.04 18.05 -4.16
N TRP A 77 10.43 17.04 -4.94
CA TRP A 77 10.53 17.09 -6.40
C TRP A 77 9.76 15.91 -6.99
N VAL A 78 9.21 16.05 -8.19
CA VAL A 78 8.60 14.94 -8.93
C VAL A 78 9.68 14.12 -9.63
N ASP A 79 9.65 12.80 -9.45
CA ASP A 79 10.49 11.87 -10.22
C ASP A 79 10.12 11.98 -11.72
N PRO A 80 11.10 12.01 -12.64
CA PRO A 80 10.86 12.34 -14.04
C PRO A 80 9.77 11.49 -14.72
N ILE A 81 8.89 12.16 -15.45
CA ILE A 81 7.84 11.52 -16.26
C ILE A 81 8.20 11.70 -17.74
N GLY A 82 8.29 10.59 -18.46
CA GLY A 82 8.62 10.62 -19.89
C GLY A 82 7.56 11.36 -20.71
N GLY A 83 7.98 12.34 -21.50
CA GLY A 83 7.09 13.16 -22.34
C GLY A 83 6.39 14.30 -21.60
N ASP A 84 6.68 14.50 -20.32
CA ASP A 84 6.19 15.66 -19.56
C ASP A 84 6.87 16.96 -20.02
N PRO A 85 6.15 18.09 -20.14
CA PRO A 85 6.76 19.38 -20.50
C PRO A 85 7.92 19.82 -19.60
N ASN A 86 7.92 19.39 -18.33
CA ASN A 86 8.94 19.71 -17.33
C ASN A 86 9.97 18.60 -17.12
N GLU A 87 9.99 17.55 -17.97
CA GLU A 87 10.87 16.38 -17.82
C GLU A 87 12.36 16.77 -17.64
N ALA A 88 12.82 17.81 -18.36
CA ALA A 88 14.20 18.28 -18.25
C ALA A 88 14.53 18.86 -16.86
N HIS A 89 13.61 19.65 -16.29
CA HIS A 89 13.74 20.20 -14.93
C HIS A 89 13.63 19.11 -13.87
N GLN A 90 12.68 18.18 -14.03
CA GLN A 90 12.54 17.02 -13.14
C GLN A 90 13.83 16.18 -13.10
N LYS A 91 14.47 15.93 -14.25
CA LYS A 91 15.75 15.23 -14.33
C LYS A 91 16.90 16.00 -13.68
N GLU A 92 16.88 17.33 -13.76
CA GLU A 92 17.85 18.17 -13.05
C GLU A 92 17.70 17.99 -11.53
N LEU A 93 16.48 18.11 -11.02
CA LEU A 93 16.18 17.97 -9.59
C LEU A 93 16.50 16.57 -9.07
N GLU A 94 16.11 15.50 -9.79
CA GLU A 94 16.41 14.11 -9.42
C GLU A 94 17.93 13.88 -9.26
N GLN A 95 18.75 14.51 -10.11
CA GLN A 95 20.20 14.37 -10.09
C GLN A 95 20.86 15.23 -9.00
N GLN A 96 20.38 16.45 -8.78
CA GLN A 96 21.02 17.41 -7.88
C GLN A 96 20.53 17.30 -6.44
N CYS A 97 19.22 17.21 -6.23
CA CYS A 97 18.61 17.35 -4.91
C CYS A 97 19.05 16.29 -3.91
N PRO A 98 19.10 14.99 -4.24
CA PRO A 98 19.62 13.99 -3.32
C PRO A 98 21.07 14.28 -2.92
N ALA A 99 21.94 14.63 -3.89
CA ALA A 99 23.34 14.91 -3.63
C ALA A 99 23.56 16.15 -2.75
N GLN A 100 22.84 17.24 -3.02
CA GLN A 100 22.89 18.47 -2.21
C GLN A 100 22.45 18.22 -0.77
N ARG A 101 21.40 17.42 -0.60
CA ARG A 101 20.87 17.11 0.74
C ARG A 101 21.78 16.17 1.51
N CYS A 102 22.31 15.14 0.86
CA CYS A 102 23.28 14.23 1.46
C CYS A 102 24.62 14.91 1.79
N ALA A 103 24.92 16.06 1.18
CA ALA A 103 26.09 16.86 1.56
C ALA A 103 25.87 17.68 2.84
N ASN A 104 24.62 17.78 3.32
CA ASN A 104 24.22 18.61 4.44
C ASN A 104 23.60 17.75 5.57
N THR A 105 24.46 17.11 6.38
CA THR A 105 24.02 16.38 7.58
C THR A 105 23.63 17.36 8.70
N LEU A 106 22.37 17.34 9.13
CA LEU A 106 21.92 17.98 10.36
C LEU A 106 22.28 17.11 11.57
N ARG A 107 22.87 17.74 12.59
CA ARG A 107 23.27 17.10 13.86
C ARG A 107 22.45 17.65 15.02
N LEU A 108 21.64 16.79 15.63
CA LEU A 108 20.82 17.05 16.81
C LEU A 108 21.55 16.54 18.05
N THR A 109 21.44 17.29 19.15
CA THR A 109 22.07 16.94 20.44
C THR A 109 21.03 16.94 21.56
N ASN A 110 21.31 16.21 22.65
CA ASN A 110 20.33 15.92 23.70
C ASN A 110 19.05 15.29 23.12
N TYR A 111 19.22 14.41 22.14
CA TYR A 111 18.14 13.66 21.51
C TYR A 111 18.04 12.32 22.20
N PHE A 112 16.92 12.04 22.84
CA PHE A 112 16.72 10.83 23.63
C PHE A 112 16.02 9.75 22.80
N ASP A 113 16.32 8.51 23.13
CA ASP A 113 15.65 7.33 22.61
C ASP A 113 15.85 6.20 23.60
N HIS A 114 14.76 5.56 24.04
CA HIS A 114 14.82 4.51 25.06
C HIS A 114 15.83 3.41 24.74
N ASP A 115 15.84 2.90 23.50
CA ASP A 115 16.61 1.72 23.13
C ASP A 115 18.06 2.04 22.76
N PHE A 116 18.27 3.18 22.10
CA PHE A 116 19.53 3.48 21.42
C PHE A 116 20.27 4.71 21.97
N ASN A 117 19.58 5.65 22.63
CA ASN A 117 20.22 6.83 23.20
C ASN A 117 19.56 7.33 24.50
N PRO A 118 19.40 6.47 25.54
CA PRO A 118 18.57 6.79 26.70
C PRO A 118 19.10 7.94 27.56
N ASN A 119 20.39 8.26 27.42
CA ASN A 119 21.03 9.36 28.13
C ASN A 119 21.23 10.60 27.24
N GLY A 120 20.73 10.60 25.99
CA GLY A 120 20.94 11.68 25.03
C GLY A 120 22.41 12.01 24.76
N THR A 121 23.30 11.03 24.96
CA THR A 121 24.76 11.21 24.98
C THR A 121 25.32 11.33 23.57
N PHE A 122 24.80 10.54 22.65
CA PHE A 122 25.25 10.53 21.27
C PHE A 122 24.47 11.57 20.45
N PRO A 123 25.12 12.22 19.48
CA PRO A 123 24.38 13.00 18.49
C PRO A 123 23.46 12.11 17.67
N VAL A 124 22.36 12.69 17.22
CA VAL A 124 21.41 12.07 16.28
C VAL A 124 21.43 12.88 15.00
N ILE A 125 21.49 12.20 13.85
CA ILE A 125 21.73 12.84 12.55
C ILE A 125 20.66 12.51 11.52
N THR A 126 20.41 13.45 10.62
CA THR A 126 19.81 13.12 9.31
C THR A 126 20.84 12.34 8.50
N PHE A 127 20.43 11.36 7.71
CA PHE A 127 21.36 10.56 6.95
C PHE A 127 20.83 10.21 5.56
N CYS A 128 21.72 9.66 4.73
CA CYS A 128 21.37 9.10 3.44
C CYS A 128 21.61 7.59 3.43
N ASP A 129 20.78 6.90 2.65
CA ASP A 129 20.87 5.47 2.37
C ASP A 129 20.65 5.26 0.86
N GLY A 130 20.36 4.04 0.44
CA GLY A 130 20.13 3.69 -0.96
C GLY A 130 21.28 2.92 -1.59
N SER A 131 22.09 2.24 -0.78
CA SER A 131 23.16 1.34 -1.25
C SER A 131 22.69 0.49 -2.44
N PRO A 132 23.43 0.46 -3.55
CA PRO A 132 23.01 -0.27 -4.74
C PRO A 132 22.93 -1.77 -4.46
N GLN A 133 22.07 -2.46 -5.20
CA GLN A 133 22.09 -3.92 -5.20
C GLN A 133 23.43 -4.43 -5.78
N GLN A 134 24.03 -5.41 -5.10
CA GLN A 134 25.30 -6.02 -5.53
C GLN A 134 25.01 -7.26 -6.38
N SER A 135 25.28 -7.18 -7.68
CA SER A 135 24.92 -8.24 -8.66
C SER A 135 25.70 -9.54 -8.50
N ASP A 136 26.85 -9.50 -7.84
CA ASP A 136 27.68 -10.66 -7.50
C ASP A 136 27.19 -11.40 -6.25
N LEU A 137 26.32 -10.76 -5.46
CA LEU A 137 25.63 -11.38 -4.34
C LEU A 137 24.30 -11.99 -4.78
N THR A 138 23.76 -12.89 -3.96
CA THR A 138 22.39 -13.37 -4.15
C THR A 138 21.40 -12.21 -3.98
N PRO A 139 20.28 -12.16 -4.73
CA PRO A 139 19.24 -11.13 -4.55
C PRO A 139 18.69 -11.04 -3.12
N TYR A 140 18.90 -12.09 -2.32
CA TYR A 140 18.50 -12.13 -0.92
C TYR A 140 19.66 -11.93 0.05
N ALA A 141 20.76 -11.30 -0.37
CA ALA A 141 21.83 -10.89 0.52
C ALA A 141 21.54 -9.49 1.04
N ASN A 142 22.01 -9.18 2.24
CA ASN A 142 22.16 -7.80 2.68
C ASN A 142 23.18 -7.12 1.75
N THR A 143 22.74 -6.07 1.04
CA THR A 143 23.60 -5.32 0.13
C THR A 143 23.98 -3.95 0.67
N TRP A 144 23.65 -3.65 1.94
CA TRP A 144 24.10 -2.43 2.59
C TRP A 144 25.62 -2.29 2.50
N SER A 145 26.08 -1.08 2.19
CA SER A 145 27.50 -0.73 2.16
C SER A 145 27.66 0.75 2.50
N ASP A 146 28.86 1.16 2.88
CA ASP A 146 29.22 2.57 3.08
C ASP A 146 29.30 3.38 1.77
N GLN A 147 29.17 2.72 0.61
CA GLN A 147 29.18 3.35 -0.71
C GLN A 147 27.78 3.47 -1.30
N GLY A 148 27.56 4.56 -2.06
CA GLY A 148 26.35 4.73 -2.86
C GLY A 148 25.08 5.12 -2.08
N ASN A 149 25.21 5.47 -0.80
CA ASN A 149 24.12 5.98 0.04
C ASN A 149 23.83 7.45 -0.31
N ASN A 150 23.11 7.67 -1.41
CA ASN A 150 22.87 9.00 -1.98
C ASN A 150 21.40 9.42 -1.99
N LYS A 151 20.52 8.70 -1.29
CA LYS A 151 19.10 9.04 -1.14
C LYS A 151 18.83 9.47 0.31
N PRO A 152 18.31 10.68 0.55
CA PRO A 152 18.02 11.14 1.91
C PRO A 152 16.94 10.27 2.57
N MET A 153 17.20 9.79 3.78
CA MET A 153 16.22 9.11 4.62
C MET A 153 15.44 10.16 5.42
N GLU A 154 14.31 10.62 4.90
CA GLU A 154 13.58 11.78 5.45
C GLU A 154 12.65 11.48 6.60
N LEU A 155 12.30 10.22 6.84
CA LEU A 155 11.33 9.86 7.88
C LEU A 155 12.00 9.36 9.17
N ALA A 156 13.32 9.15 9.15
CA ALA A 156 14.03 8.57 10.27
C ALA A 156 15.38 9.25 10.50
N LEU A 157 15.91 9.10 11.71
CA LEU A 157 17.21 9.63 12.13
C LEU A 157 18.12 8.48 12.55
N ALA A 158 19.43 8.68 12.48
CA ALA A 158 20.41 7.70 12.95
C ALA A 158 21.11 8.21 14.22
N VAL A 159 21.40 7.31 15.15
CA VAL A 159 22.30 7.62 16.29
C VAL A 159 23.74 7.50 15.81
N ASP A 160 24.47 8.61 15.81
CA ASP A 160 25.86 8.67 15.39
C ASP A 160 26.77 8.39 16.59
N TYR A 161 27.09 7.11 16.80
CA TYR A 161 27.82 6.64 17.98
C TYR A 161 29.27 7.08 17.98
N ASN A 162 29.87 7.30 16.81
CA ASN A 162 31.27 7.68 16.69
C ASN A 162 31.48 9.18 16.38
N ASP A 163 30.40 9.96 16.26
CA ASP A 163 30.36 11.40 16.00
C ASP A 163 31.11 11.78 14.71
N ASN A 164 30.96 10.98 13.65
CA ASN A 164 31.61 11.23 12.36
C ASN A 164 30.71 11.98 11.35
N GLY A 165 29.42 12.16 11.67
CA GLY A 165 28.43 12.85 10.84
C GLY A 165 27.86 12.03 9.68
N VAL A 166 28.08 10.71 9.66
CA VAL A 166 27.63 9.77 8.62
C VAL A 166 27.15 8.49 9.28
N ARG A 167 26.00 7.96 8.84
CA ARG A 167 25.50 6.70 9.36
C ARG A 167 26.38 5.51 8.96
N ASP A 168 26.85 4.75 9.93
CA ASP A 168 27.51 3.45 9.75
C ASP A 168 26.54 2.25 9.89
N GLU A 169 26.94 1.03 9.45
CA GLU A 169 26.05 -0.14 9.43
C GLU A 169 25.44 -0.44 10.81
N ASN A 170 26.26 -0.33 11.85
CA ASN A 170 25.89 -0.68 13.22
C ASN A 170 25.27 0.48 13.99
N GLU A 171 25.04 1.61 13.33
CA GLU A 171 24.34 2.75 13.91
C GLU A 171 22.83 2.58 13.72
N PRO A 172 22.09 2.60 14.85
CA PRO A 172 20.67 2.33 14.84
C PRO A 172 19.90 3.49 14.22
N VAL A 173 18.77 3.15 13.62
CA VAL A 173 17.81 4.10 13.07
C VAL A 173 16.66 4.21 14.05
N ILE A 174 16.37 5.43 14.49
CA ILE A 174 15.33 5.74 15.48
C ILE A 174 13.96 5.77 14.81
N PHE A 175 12.97 5.21 15.50
CA PHE A 175 11.55 5.28 15.11
C PHE A 175 10.68 5.40 16.36
N GLN A 176 10.12 6.59 16.58
CA GLN A 176 9.40 7.04 17.78
C GLN A 176 7.94 7.37 17.43
N GLY A 177 7.22 6.39 16.91
CA GLY A 177 5.87 6.57 16.36
C GLY A 177 4.75 6.60 17.40
N HIS A 178 4.98 5.98 18.55
CA HIS A 178 4.01 5.83 19.63
C HIS A 178 4.75 5.62 20.96
N GLU A 179 4.06 5.88 22.07
CA GLU A 179 4.56 5.51 23.39
C GLU A 179 4.72 3.99 23.53
N ARG A 180 5.53 3.55 24.49
CA ARG A 180 5.75 2.12 24.73
C ARG A 180 4.54 1.55 25.48
N TYR A 181 4.05 0.41 25.03
CA TYR A 181 2.97 -0.33 25.68
C TYR A 181 3.28 -1.81 25.75
N GLU A 182 2.60 -2.51 26.65
CA GLU A 182 2.63 -3.95 26.75
C GLU A 182 1.34 -4.50 26.09
N ASP A 183 1.51 -5.21 24.98
CA ASP A 183 0.46 -5.83 24.17
C ASP A 183 -0.09 -7.08 24.88
N LEU A 184 -0.72 -6.85 26.03
CA LEU A 184 -1.24 -7.86 26.98
C LEU A 184 -2.76 -7.98 26.89
N GLY A 185 -3.39 -7.33 25.92
CA GLY A 185 -4.83 -7.29 25.82
C GLY A 185 -5.51 -6.34 26.82
N THR A 186 -6.80 -6.13 26.61
CA THR A 186 -7.58 -5.10 27.33
C THR A 186 -7.76 -5.35 28.82
N ASP A 187 -7.44 -6.56 29.31
CA ASP A 187 -7.43 -6.87 30.73
C ASP A 187 -6.09 -6.58 31.42
N GLY A 188 -5.04 -6.30 30.63
CA GLY A 188 -3.71 -5.91 31.07
C GLY A 188 -2.93 -7.02 31.76
N LEU A 189 -3.23 -8.29 31.48
CA LEU A 189 -2.52 -9.45 32.03
C LEU A 189 -1.92 -10.28 30.91
N ALA A 190 -0.64 -10.61 31.02
CA ALA A 190 -0.07 -11.64 30.14
C ALA A 190 -0.73 -12.99 30.43
N ASP A 191 -0.89 -13.83 29.40
CA ASP A 191 -1.36 -15.23 29.49
C ASP A 191 -0.90 -15.96 30.77
N VAL A 192 0.40 -15.88 31.08
CA VAL A 192 1.03 -16.60 32.20
C VAL A 192 0.57 -16.14 33.59
N ASP A 193 0.04 -14.93 33.69
CA ASP A 193 -0.45 -14.30 34.90
C ASP A 193 -1.98 -14.42 35.05
N GLU A 194 -2.65 -14.99 34.05
CA GLU A 194 -4.10 -15.14 34.03
C GLU A 194 -4.60 -16.27 34.96
N PRO A 195 -5.72 -16.05 35.68
CA PRO A 195 -6.35 -17.07 36.50
C PRO A 195 -6.83 -18.29 35.68
N GLY A 196 -6.01 -19.35 35.66
CA GLY A 196 -6.35 -20.60 34.97
C GLY A 196 -5.30 -21.04 33.96
N TYR A 197 -4.22 -20.26 33.78
CA TYR A 197 -3.11 -20.59 32.90
C TYR A 197 -2.48 -21.94 33.26
N GLN A 198 -2.33 -22.79 32.24
CA GLN A 198 -1.65 -24.06 32.32
C GLN A 198 -0.95 -24.35 30.98
N ALA A 199 0.37 -24.22 30.93
CA ALA A 199 1.18 -24.49 29.73
C ALA A 199 0.82 -25.85 29.08
N GLY A 200 0.57 -25.82 27.76
CA GLY A 200 0.16 -26.97 26.96
C GLY A 200 -1.25 -27.51 27.22
N VAL A 201 -2.06 -26.86 28.07
CA VAL A 201 -3.43 -27.28 28.42
C VAL A 201 -4.43 -26.16 28.20
N ASN A 202 -4.13 -24.98 28.74
CA ASN A 202 -4.90 -23.75 28.64
C ASN A 202 -3.91 -22.59 28.61
N GLU A 203 -3.42 -22.26 27.42
CA GLU A 203 -2.40 -21.23 27.22
C GLU A 203 -3.00 -19.83 27.10
N ASP A 204 -4.31 -19.74 26.84
CA ASP A 204 -5.10 -18.50 26.69
C ASP A 204 -6.38 -18.56 27.57
N PRO A 205 -6.26 -18.45 28.91
CA PRO A 205 -7.41 -18.51 29.82
C PRO A 205 -8.51 -17.47 29.59
N ASN A 206 -8.18 -16.22 29.26
CA ASN A 206 -9.14 -15.15 29.04
C ASN A 206 -9.69 -15.13 27.60
N GLY A 207 -9.03 -15.81 26.66
CA GLY A 207 -9.54 -16.03 25.31
C GLY A 207 -9.32 -14.84 24.38
N ASP A 208 -8.35 -13.98 24.68
CA ASP A 208 -8.10 -12.73 23.98
C ASP A 208 -6.76 -12.69 23.23
N ASN A 209 -6.02 -13.80 23.19
CA ASN A 209 -4.88 -13.95 22.29
C ASN A 209 -5.29 -13.77 20.82
N TRP A 210 -4.72 -12.77 20.16
CA TRP A 210 -5.05 -12.43 18.78
C TRP A 210 -4.55 -13.48 17.80
N ASN A 211 -5.44 -13.88 16.89
CA ASN A 211 -5.06 -14.63 15.72
C ASN A 211 -5.93 -14.22 14.53
N PRO A 212 -5.35 -13.82 13.40
CA PRO A 212 -6.12 -13.26 12.29
C PRO A 212 -7.09 -14.25 11.64
N GLN A 213 -6.98 -15.56 11.92
CA GLN A 213 -7.90 -16.56 11.39
C GLN A 213 -8.80 -17.18 12.47
N TYR A 214 -8.29 -17.38 13.69
CA TYR A 214 -8.98 -18.15 14.72
C TYR A 214 -9.55 -17.29 15.86
N ASN A 215 -8.94 -16.14 16.14
CA ASN A 215 -9.40 -15.18 17.13
C ASN A 215 -9.13 -13.74 16.66
N PRO A 216 -9.78 -13.28 15.56
CA PRO A 216 -9.41 -12.02 14.92
C PRO A 216 -9.79 -10.78 15.74
N THR A 217 -10.59 -10.95 16.79
CA THR A 217 -11.00 -9.91 17.73
C THR A 217 -10.20 -9.92 19.03
N GLY A 218 -9.23 -10.83 19.16
CA GLY A 218 -8.31 -10.83 20.31
C GLY A 218 -7.51 -9.53 20.40
N THR A 219 -7.11 -9.19 21.62
CA THR A 219 -6.39 -7.96 21.95
C THR A 219 -4.93 -8.24 22.32
N GLU A 220 -4.62 -9.33 23.03
CA GLU A 220 -3.24 -9.69 23.36
C GLU A 220 -2.46 -10.15 22.11
N GLY A 221 -1.23 -9.65 21.94
CA GLY A 221 -0.33 -10.03 20.85
C GLY A 221 -0.77 -9.53 19.47
N ASN A 222 -1.63 -8.51 19.41
CA ASN A 222 -2.18 -8.02 18.14
C ASN A 222 -1.34 -6.91 17.48
N LEU A 223 -0.24 -6.52 18.14
CA LEU A 223 0.75 -5.51 17.81
C LEU A 223 0.17 -4.09 17.65
N ARG A 224 -0.90 -3.79 18.38
CA ARG A 224 -1.51 -2.46 18.49
C ARG A 224 -1.88 -2.22 19.95
N TYR A 225 -1.80 -0.95 20.35
CA TYR A 225 -2.32 -0.56 21.64
C TYR A 225 -3.85 -0.70 21.64
N ASP A 226 -4.39 -1.36 22.65
CA ASP A 226 -5.83 -1.42 22.94
C ASP A 226 -6.13 -0.70 24.26
N GLU A 227 -7.29 -0.02 24.34
CA GLU A 227 -7.66 0.70 25.56
C GLU A 227 -7.81 -0.26 26.74
N GLY A 228 -6.93 -0.11 27.75
CA GLY A 228 -6.84 -1.01 28.90
C GLY A 228 -5.44 -1.56 29.10
N GLU A 229 -4.65 -1.61 28.03
CA GLU A 229 -3.27 -2.09 28.08
C GLU A 229 -2.36 -1.16 28.88
N PRO A 230 -1.35 -1.72 29.61
CA PRO A 230 -0.34 -0.91 30.26
C PRO A 230 0.52 -0.16 29.24
N TYR A 231 0.77 1.12 29.49
CA TYR A 231 1.72 1.91 28.70
C TYR A 231 2.57 2.82 29.58
N GLU A 232 3.73 3.19 29.05
CA GLU A 232 4.68 4.12 29.67
C GLU A 232 4.42 5.54 29.15
N ASP A 233 3.84 6.39 30.00
CA ASP A 233 3.58 7.82 29.75
C ASP A 233 4.89 8.65 29.82
N TYR A 234 5.88 8.23 29.04
CA TYR A 234 7.22 8.81 28.94
C TYR A 234 7.42 9.55 27.62
N GLY A 235 6.35 9.82 26.88
CA GLY A 235 6.42 10.46 25.58
C GLY A 235 6.96 9.55 24.49
N LEU A 236 6.98 10.06 23.26
CA LEU A 236 7.38 9.31 22.07
C LEU A 236 8.86 8.88 22.11
N ASP A 237 9.72 9.59 22.84
CA ASP A 237 11.13 9.18 22.99
C ASP A 237 11.34 8.00 23.95
N GLY A 238 10.33 7.69 24.77
CA GLY A 238 10.29 6.58 25.71
C GLY A 238 11.20 6.73 26.94
N VAL A 239 11.73 7.93 27.22
CA VAL A 239 12.67 8.17 28.31
C VAL A 239 12.03 9.06 29.37
N GLN A 240 11.80 8.52 30.56
CA GLN A 240 11.23 9.29 31.66
C GLN A 240 12.07 10.55 32.02
N GLY A 241 11.39 11.68 32.17
CA GLY A 241 11.95 12.96 32.62
C GLY A 241 12.49 13.84 31.50
N THR A 242 12.13 13.57 30.25
CA THR A 242 12.58 14.29 29.05
C THR A 242 11.52 15.23 28.48
N ALA A 243 10.37 15.44 29.12
CA ALA A 243 9.25 16.27 28.65
C ALA A 243 9.61 17.74 28.26
N THR A 244 10.79 18.22 28.67
CA THR A 244 11.32 19.54 28.29
C THR A 244 12.18 19.52 27.02
N SER A 245 12.47 18.32 26.50
CA SER A 245 13.14 18.06 25.24
C SER A 245 12.28 18.61 24.11
N PRO A 246 12.89 19.32 23.13
CA PRO A 246 12.15 19.79 21.96
C PRO A 246 11.78 18.65 20.98
N TYR A 247 12.25 17.43 21.22
CA TYR A 247 12.03 16.27 20.36
C TYR A 247 10.98 15.30 20.93
N ASP A 248 10.58 15.50 22.19
CA ASP A 248 9.63 14.64 22.86
C ASP A 248 8.20 15.19 22.79
N PHE A 249 7.24 14.28 22.81
CA PHE A 249 5.82 14.55 22.75
C PHE A 249 5.06 13.53 23.58
N GLY A 250 4.16 14.01 24.44
CA GLY A 250 3.22 13.17 25.15
C GLY A 250 3.52 13.00 26.64
N GLU A 251 4.77 13.10 27.09
CA GLU A 251 5.14 12.70 28.45
C GLU A 251 4.30 13.35 29.57
N GLY A 252 3.80 12.50 30.46
CA GLY A 252 3.18 12.85 31.74
C GLY A 252 1.77 13.40 31.62
N ASN A 253 1.05 13.11 30.53
CA ASN A 253 -0.28 13.65 30.28
C ASN A 253 -1.43 12.69 30.60
N GLY A 254 -1.12 11.45 30.97
CA GLY A 254 -2.08 10.44 31.41
C GLY A 254 -2.94 9.83 30.30
N LYS A 255 -2.49 9.85 29.04
CA LYS A 255 -3.08 9.10 27.92
C LYS A 255 -1.97 8.52 27.03
N PHE A 256 -2.29 7.44 26.32
CA PHE A 256 -1.39 6.89 25.30
C PHE A 256 -1.27 7.83 24.11
N ASP A 257 -0.05 8.21 23.76
CA ASP A 257 0.23 9.08 22.63
C ASP A 257 0.84 8.38 21.42
N MET A 258 0.47 8.91 20.26
CA MET A 258 0.97 8.50 18.95
C MET A 258 1.35 9.75 18.17
N SER A 259 2.36 9.62 17.30
CA SER A 259 2.65 10.67 16.33
C SER A 259 1.42 10.89 15.42
N PRO A 260 1.12 12.13 15.01
CA PRO A 260 0.04 12.39 14.06
C PRO A 260 0.17 11.61 12.75
N GLY A 261 1.40 11.35 12.30
CA GLY A 261 1.66 10.54 11.13
C GLY A 261 1.27 9.08 11.37
N TYR A 262 1.72 8.46 12.47
CA TYR A 262 1.37 7.09 12.81
C TYR A 262 -0.15 6.92 12.97
N LYS A 263 -0.79 7.88 13.64
CA LYS A 263 -2.25 7.95 13.71
C LYS A 263 -2.88 7.97 12.32
N ALA A 264 -2.43 8.86 11.43
CA ALA A 264 -2.96 8.98 10.07
C ALA A 264 -2.78 7.72 9.19
N PHE A 265 -1.73 6.92 9.43
CA PHE A 265 -1.59 5.58 8.86
C PHE A 265 -2.67 4.65 9.42
N LEU A 266 -2.85 4.61 10.75
CA LEU A 266 -3.88 3.78 11.37
C LEU A 266 -5.29 4.16 10.93
N GLU A 267 -5.63 5.46 10.78
CA GLU A 267 -6.98 5.89 10.35
C GLU A 267 -7.37 5.32 8.97
N ARG A 268 -6.38 4.98 8.14
CA ARG A 268 -6.56 4.48 6.76
C ARG A 268 -6.07 3.06 6.57
N ASP A 269 -5.57 2.43 7.63
CA ASP A 269 -5.18 1.05 7.59
C ASP A 269 -6.41 0.16 7.37
N SER A 270 -6.26 -0.84 6.53
CA SER A 270 -7.35 -1.72 6.11
C SER A 270 -7.97 -2.54 7.26
N ARG A 271 -7.16 -3.00 8.23
CA ARG A 271 -7.69 -3.66 9.45
C ARG A 271 -8.47 -2.65 10.27
N THR A 272 -7.91 -1.46 10.49
CA THR A 272 -8.59 -0.39 11.22
C THR A 272 -9.94 -0.09 10.59
N VAL A 273 -10.02 0.38 9.35
CA VAL A 273 -11.28 0.82 8.70
C VAL A 273 -12.41 -0.24 8.75
N ILE A 274 -12.06 -1.53 8.74
CA ILE A 274 -13.02 -2.64 8.89
C ILE A 274 -13.43 -2.87 10.35
N THR A 275 -12.50 -2.77 11.30
CA THR A 275 -12.82 -2.87 12.73
C THR A 275 -13.57 -1.63 13.23
N GLN A 276 -14.39 -1.79 14.27
CA GLN A 276 -14.85 -0.62 15.03
C GLN A 276 -13.67 -0.21 15.91
N ASP A 277 -13.10 0.97 15.65
CA ASP A 277 -11.86 1.40 16.29
C ASP A 277 -12.05 1.74 17.78
N PRO A 278 -11.37 1.01 18.68
CA PRO A 278 -11.48 1.25 20.12
C PRO A 278 -10.76 2.53 20.56
N LEU A 279 -9.80 3.05 19.77
CA LEU A 279 -8.98 4.21 20.14
C LEU A 279 -9.53 5.56 19.65
N GLY A 280 -10.67 5.58 18.94
CA GLY A 280 -11.22 6.80 18.35
C GLY A 280 -10.27 7.49 17.35
N THR A 281 -9.38 6.72 16.73
CA THR A 281 -8.53 7.11 15.61
C THR A 281 -9.30 7.25 14.29
N GLN A 282 -10.39 6.52 14.07
CA GLN A 282 -11.12 6.56 12.81
C GLN A 282 -11.96 7.83 12.65
N LYS A 283 -11.90 8.42 11.45
CA LYS A 283 -12.85 9.46 11.04
C LYS A 283 -14.19 8.86 10.62
N GLU A 284 -14.17 7.74 9.90
CA GLU A 284 -15.36 7.06 9.38
C GLU A 284 -15.13 5.54 9.35
N ALA A 285 -15.71 4.82 10.33
CA ALA A 285 -15.70 3.36 10.36
C ALA A 285 -16.66 2.78 9.31
N PHE A 286 -16.32 1.62 8.73
CA PHE A 286 -17.32 0.88 7.97
C PHE A 286 -18.36 0.27 8.91
N ASP A 287 -19.57 0.83 8.87
CA ASP A 287 -20.73 0.25 9.53
C ASP A 287 -21.19 -1.05 8.83
N ASP A 288 -22.05 -1.83 9.49
CA ASP A 288 -22.51 -3.11 8.93
C ASP A 288 -23.23 -2.94 7.59
N ALA A 289 -23.84 -1.77 7.35
CA ALA A 289 -24.52 -1.48 6.10
C ALA A 289 -23.54 -1.22 4.95
N ALA A 290 -22.42 -0.54 5.20
CA ALA A 290 -21.33 -0.37 4.26
C ALA A 290 -20.67 -1.72 3.96
N LEU A 291 -20.34 -2.49 5.00
CA LEU A 291 -19.77 -3.84 4.85
C LEU A 291 -20.70 -4.77 4.05
N ALA A 292 -22.03 -4.65 4.21
CA ALA A 292 -23.00 -5.50 3.51
C ALA A 292 -23.09 -5.22 1.99
N ARG A 293 -22.45 -4.16 1.50
CA ARG A 293 -22.42 -3.78 0.08
C ARG A 293 -21.04 -3.95 -0.53
N MET A 294 -20.11 -4.60 0.17
CA MET A 294 -18.74 -4.76 -0.26
C MET A 294 -18.33 -6.22 -0.17
N ASP A 295 -17.78 -6.73 -1.26
CA ASP A 295 -17.10 -8.01 -1.33
C ASP A 295 -15.63 -7.77 -1.61
N LEU A 296 -14.76 -8.55 -0.97
CA LEU A 296 -13.32 -8.38 -0.97
C LEU A 296 -12.65 -9.63 -1.53
N TRP A 297 -11.92 -9.45 -2.62
CA TRP A 297 -10.87 -10.37 -3.03
C TRP A 297 -9.53 -9.75 -2.74
N THR A 298 -8.72 -10.40 -1.90
CA THR A 298 -7.31 -10.06 -1.75
C THR A 298 -6.43 -11.21 -2.17
N ASP A 299 -5.24 -10.87 -2.65
CA ASP A 299 -4.21 -11.85 -2.89
C ASP A 299 -2.84 -11.34 -2.45
N GLY A 300 -1.97 -12.28 -2.09
CA GLY A 300 -0.63 -11.96 -1.63
C GLY A 300 0.31 -13.15 -1.76
N GLY A 301 1.56 -12.86 -2.09
CA GLY A 301 2.60 -13.88 -2.20
C GLY A 301 2.95 -14.44 -0.82
N THR A 302 3.15 -15.76 -0.73
CA THR A 302 3.62 -16.41 0.51
C THR A 302 5.01 -15.97 0.93
N ARG A 303 5.76 -15.33 0.02
CA ARG A 303 7.13 -14.85 0.20
C ARG A 303 7.30 -13.42 -0.33
N ASP A 304 6.27 -12.60 -0.17
CA ASP A 304 6.27 -11.20 -0.59
C ASP A 304 7.07 -10.32 0.38
N LEU A 305 7.99 -9.51 -0.18
CA LEU A 305 8.92 -8.66 0.55
C LEU A 305 8.31 -7.63 1.50
N PHE A 306 7.04 -7.28 1.30
CA PHE A 306 6.30 -6.37 2.16
C PHE A 306 5.32 -7.09 3.09
N ASN A 307 5.38 -8.43 3.19
CA ASN A 307 4.42 -9.21 3.97
C ASN A 307 2.96 -8.98 3.55
N PHE A 308 2.68 -8.67 2.27
CA PHE A 308 1.31 -8.35 1.83
C PHE A 308 0.30 -9.48 2.07
N SER A 309 0.73 -10.76 2.05
CA SER A 309 -0.16 -11.85 2.46
C SER A 309 -0.45 -11.82 3.97
N VAL A 310 0.48 -11.40 4.83
CA VAL A 310 0.23 -11.21 6.26
C VAL A 310 -0.73 -10.05 6.49
N SER A 311 -0.50 -8.90 5.84
CA SER A 311 -1.38 -7.72 5.94
C SER A 311 -2.80 -8.04 5.44
N ALA A 312 -2.91 -8.71 4.29
CA ALA A 312 -4.20 -9.16 3.76
C ALA A 312 -4.89 -10.18 4.70
N GLN A 313 -4.12 -11.03 5.38
CA GLN A 313 -4.66 -11.95 6.38
C GLN A 313 -5.22 -11.22 7.60
N ALA A 314 -4.55 -10.19 8.11
CA ALA A 314 -5.06 -9.36 9.21
C ALA A 314 -6.34 -8.59 8.81
N MET A 315 -6.38 -8.05 7.58
CA MET A 315 -7.58 -7.40 7.03
C MET A 315 -8.75 -8.39 6.93
N MET A 316 -8.52 -9.58 6.38
CA MET A 316 -9.52 -10.63 6.25
C MET A 316 -9.98 -11.18 7.60
N GLY A 317 -9.07 -11.26 8.57
CA GLY A 317 -9.43 -11.53 9.96
C GLY A 317 -10.39 -10.51 10.53
N SER A 318 -10.11 -9.22 10.30
CA SER A 318 -11.00 -8.13 10.73
C SER A 318 -12.40 -8.24 10.11
N TRP A 319 -12.48 -8.67 8.84
CA TRP A 319 -13.74 -8.96 8.16
C TRP A 319 -14.49 -10.09 8.86
N ALA A 320 -13.82 -11.22 9.14
CA ALA A 320 -14.39 -12.34 9.87
C ALA A 320 -14.80 -11.95 11.31
N GLY A 321 -14.03 -11.10 11.99
CA GLY A 321 -14.34 -10.55 13.31
C GLY A 321 -15.61 -9.71 13.34
N ARG A 322 -16.03 -9.15 12.20
CA ARG A 322 -17.33 -8.49 12.01
C ARG A 322 -18.47 -9.47 11.66
N GLY A 323 -18.26 -10.77 11.82
CA GLY A 323 -19.26 -11.82 11.58
C GLY A 323 -19.46 -12.19 10.11
N ARG A 324 -18.54 -11.79 9.24
CA ARG A 324 -18.58 -12.07 7.79
C ARG A 324 -17.94 -13.40 7.45
N ILE A 325 -18.36 -14.00 6.34
CA ILE A 325 -17.80 -15.27 5.86
C ILE A 325 -16.55 -14.98 5.02
N VAL A 326 -15.44 -15.61 5.41
CA VAL A 326 -14.12 -15.47 4.76
C VAL A 326 -13.55 -16.83 4.44
N HIS A 327 -13.08 -17.02 3.20
CA HIS A 327 -12.34 -18.21 2.80
C HIS A 327 -10.88 -17.88 2.45
N TYR A 328 -9.98 -18.74 2.92
CA TYR A 328 -8.55 -18.66 2.67
C TYR A 328 -8.13 -19.77 1.72
N TYR A 329 -7.58 -19.42 0.56
CA TYR A 329 -7.02 -20.35 -0.40
C TYR A 329 -5.50 -20.20 -0.46
N THR A 330 -4.80 -21.31 -0.68
CA THR A 330 -3.36 -21.30 -0.97
C THR A 330 -3.12 -22.15 -2.19
N GLY A 331 -2.91 -21.46 -3.31
CA GLY A 331 -2.85 -22.04 -4.64
C GLY A 331 -4.15 -21.92 -5.42
N PHE A 332 -4.03 -21.58 -6.71
CA PHE A 332 -5.19 -21.37 -7.59
C PHE A 332 -5.93 -22.66 -7.93
N ASP A 333 -5.24 -23.80 -7.85
CA ASP A 333 -5.82 -25.14 -8.03
C ASP A 333 -6.80 -25.53 -6.91
N LYS A 334 -6.82 -24.77 -5.80
CA LYS A 334 -7.71 -25.00 -4.65
C LYS A 334 -9.06 -24.29 -4.77
N LEU A 335 -9.23 -23.43 -5.77
CA LEU A 335 -10.53 -22.78 -5.99
C LEU A 335 -11.58 -23.82 -6.43
N PRO A 336 -12.86 -23.61 -6.08
CA PRO A 336 -13.96 -24.47 -6.52
C PRO A 336 -13.97 -24.69 -8.03
N GLY A 337 -14.19 -25.92 -8.48
CA GLY A 337 -14.19 -26.29 -9.91
C GLY A 337 -12.81 -26.54 -10.54
N GLN A 338 -11.70 -26.27 -9.83
CA GLN A 338 -10.35 -26.47 -10.36
C GLN A 338 -9.81 -27.90 -10.18
N THR A 339 -8.77 -28.23 -10.96
CA THR A 339 -8.07 -29.52 -10.84
C THR A 339 -7.02 -29.47 -9.74
N LEU A 340 -7.30 -30.12 -8.61
CA LEU A 340 -6.40 -30.18 -7.46
C LEU A 340 -5.02 -30.74 -7.84
N GLY A 341 -3.97 -30.03 -7.41
CA GLY A 341 -2.58 -30.44 -7.55
C GLY A 341 -1.90 -30.00 -8.83
N ASP A 342 -2.60 -29.34 -9.76
CA ASP A 342 -2.01 -28.83 -11.00
C ASP A 342 -2.55 -27.43 -11.35
N GLU A 343 -1.87 -26.40 -10.85
CA GLU A 343 -2.25 -25.02 -11.16
C GLU A 343 -2.09 -24.67 -12.66
N ASN A 344 -1.34 -25.44 -13.45
CA ASN A 344 -1.20 -25.17 -14.89
C ASN A 344 -2.50 -25.40 -15.66
N LEU A 345 -3.44 -26.12 -15.05
CA LEU A 345 -4.79 -26.32 -15.57
C LEU A 345 -5.79 -25.27 -15.07
N PHE A 346 -5.35 -24.27 -14.32
CA PHE A 346 -6.22 -23.20 -13.83
C PHE A 346 -6.97 -22.54 -14.98
N SER A 347 -8.28 -22.41 -14.82
CA SER A 347 -9.16 -21.69 -15.74
C SER A 347 -10.19 -20.90 -14.97
N ALA A 348 -10.13 -19.57 -15.04
CA ALA A 348 -11.11 -18.71 -14.38
C ALA A 348 -12.55 -18.97 -14.87
N GLY A 349 -12.75 -19.37 -16.12
CA GLY A 349 -14.06 -19.72 -16.66
C GLY A 349 -14.64 -21.05 -16.13
N HIS A 350 -13.81 -21.90 -15.50
CA HIS A 350 -14.25 -23.15 -14.88
C HIS A 350 -14.42 -23.04 -13.36
N THR A 351 -13.99 -21.94 -12.75
CA THR A 351 -14.19 -21.73 -11.31
C THR A 351 -15.67 -21.58 -10.99
N GLU A 352 -16.12 -22.25 -9.96
CA GLU A 352 -17.50 -22.13 -9.45
C GLU A 352 -17.61 -20.90 -8.55
N TRP A 353 -17.59 -19.71 -9.16
CA TRP A 353 -17.56 -18.43 -8.44
C TRP A 353 -18.73 -18.21 -7.46
N ALA A 354 -19.89 -18.83 -7.73
CA ALA A 354 -21.06 -18.76 -6.86
C ALA A 354 -20.88 -19.48 -5.50
N GLU A 355 -19.86 -20.33 -5.36
CA GLU A 355 -19.52 -21.03 -4.12
C GLU A 355 -18.52 -20.23 -3.26
N LEU A 356 -18.05 -19.07 -3.73
CA LEU A 356 -17.13 -18.23 -2.99
C LEU A 356 -17.89 -17.19 -2.16
N PRO A 357 -17.49 -16.95 -0.91
CA PRO A 357 -18.13 -15.96 -0.06
C PRO A 357 -17.71 -14.53 -0.46
N GLY A 358 -18.26 -13.54 0.25
CA GLY A 358 -17.94 -12.13 0.08
C GLY A 358 -16.50 -11.78 0.46
N GLY A 359 -15.84 -12.56 1.32
CA GLY A 359 -14.43 -12.37 1.66
C GLY A 359 -13.55 -13.52 1.16
N VAL A 360 -12.61 -13.25 0.25
CA VAL A 360 -11.65 -14.25 -0.23
C VAL A 360 -10.22 -13.75 -0.08
N MET A 361 -9.38 -14.56 0.56
CA MET A 361 -7.93 -14.38 0.59
C MET A 361 -7.25 -15.45 -0.26
N MET A 362 -6.58 -15.07 -1.33
CA MET A 362 -5.81 -15.95 -2.20
C MET A 362 -4.30 -15.81 -1.96
N ARG A 363 -3.66 -16.85 -1.42
CA ARG A 363 -2.20 -16.91 -1.31
C ARG A 363 -1.63 -17.63 -2.52
N TYR A 364 -0.63 -17.02 -3.16
CA TYR A 364 0.09 -17.66 -4.27
C TYR A 364 1.55 -17.94 -3.89
N GLY A 365 2.10 -19.01 -4.45
CA GLY A 365 3.39 -19.58 -4.06
C GLY A 365 3.25 -20.79 -3.15
N SER A 366 4.28 -21.63 -3.12
CA SER A 366 4.32 -22.81 -2.25
C SER A 366 4.53 -22.38 -0.79
N THR A 367 3.88 -23.09 0.13
CA THR A 367 4.16 -23.02 1.56
C THR A 367 5.46 -23.77 1.90
N GLU A 368 5.77 -24.82 1.14
CA GLU A 368 7.01 -25.58 1.25
C GLU A 368 7.83 -25.36 -0.04
N PRO A 369 8.52 -24.22 -0.19
CA PRO A 369 9.19 -23.86 -1.43
C PRO A 369 10.38 -24.79 -1.72
N THR A 370 10.49 -25.21 -2.97
CA THR A 370 11.67 -25.89 -3.50
C THR A 370 12.72 -24.90 -4.00
N ASP A 371 13.94 -25.35 -4.28
CA ASP A 371 14.97 -24.52 -4.94
C ASP A 371 14.47 -23.92 -6.26
N ALA A 372 13.61 -24.63 -6.99
CA ALA A 372 13.01 -24.13 -8.23
C ALA A 372 12.04 -22.97 -7.97
N ASP A 373 11.28 -23.02 -6.87
CA ASP A 373 10.40 -21.93 -6.46
C ASP A 373 11.20 -20.67 -6.12
N PHE A 374 12.32 -20.81 -5.40
CA PHE A 374 13.22 -19.68 -5.10
C PHE A 374 13.81 -19.05 -6.36
N ASN A 375 14.19 -19.86 -7.35
CA ASN A 375 14.83 -19.39 -8.57
C ASN A 375 13.84 -18.77 -9.58
N SER A 376 12.57 -19.19 -9.54
CA SER A 376 11.52 -18.69 -10.44
C SER A 376 10.82 -17.42 -9.93
N GLY A 377 10.95 -17.10 -8.65
CA GLY A 377 10.24 -15.98 -8.02
C GLY A 377 8.80 -16.31 -7.59
N SER A 378 8.45 -17.59 -7.49
CA SER A 378 7.10 -18.05 -7.09
C SER A 378 6.66 -17.46 -5.74
N GLY A 379 5.48 -16.86 -5.63
CA GLY A 379 5.02 -16.31 -4.35
C GLY A 379 5.77 -15.07 -3.84
N GLN A 380 6.66 -14.48 -4.63
CA GLN A 380 7.24 -13.16 -4.33
C GLN A 380 6.26 -12.04 -4.66
N HIS A 381 6.69 -10.79 -4.45
CA HIS A 381 5.90 -9.58 -4.66
C HIS A 381 5.07 -9.55 -5.95
N VAL A 382 5.71 -9.80 -7.09
CA VAL A 382 5.01 -9.90 -8.38
C VAL A 382 4.56 -11.35 -8.65
N GLY A 383 5.38 -12.33 -8.25
CA GLY A 383 5.20 -13.74 -8.58
C GLY A 383 5.75 -14.09 -9.98
N THR A 384 5.48 -15.31 -10.43
CA THR A 384 5.79 -15.75 -11.81
C THR A 384 4.84 -15.14 -12.83
N ALA A 385 5.19 -15.17 -14.12
CA ALA A 385 4.30 -14.71 -15.19
C ALA A 385 2.92 -15.40 -15.15
N ASP A 386 2.88 -16.71 -14.86
CA ASP A 386 1.63 -17.45 -14.73
C ASP A 386 0.83 -16.99 -13.50
N GLN A 387 1.50 -16.75 -12.37
CA GLN A 387 0.84 -16.21 -11.17
C GLN A 387 0.21 -14.83 -11.44
N ILE A 388 0.90 -13.93 -12.15
CA ILE A 388 0.35 -12.62 -12.53
C ILE A 388 -0.96 -12.79 -13.32
N VAL A 389 -0.97 -13.66 -14.33
CA VAL A 389 -2.17 -13.89 -15.16
C VAL A 389 -3.30 -14.47 -14.32
N ARG A 390 -3.02 -15.47 -13.47
CA ARG A 390 -4.03 -16.11 -12.60
C ARG A 390 -4.61 -15.16 -11.56
N ARG A 391 -3.78 -14.30 -10.95
CA ARG A 391 -4.21 -13.24 -10.01
C ARG A 391 -5.17 -12.28 -10.68
N LEU A 392 -4.77 -11.73 -11.83
CA LEU A 392 -5.59 -10.79 -12.60
C LEU A 392 -6.91 -11.44 -13.05
N GLN A 393 -6.86 -12.66 -13.58
CA GLN A 393 -8.07 -13.39 -13.97
C GLN A 393 -8.99 -13.64 -12.77
N SER A 394 -8.46 -14.11 -11.65
CA SER A 394 -9.29 -14.46 -10.49
C SER A 394 -9.98 -13.24 -9.90
N ALA A 395 -9.26 -12.13 -9.71
CA ALA A 395 -9.84 -10.89 -9.21
C ALA A 395 -10.95 -10.36 -10.13
N LEU A 396 -10.72 -10.32 -11.45
CA LEU A 396 -11.71 -9.82 -12.40
C LEU A 396 -12.93 -10.72 -12.55
N TYR A 397 -12.74 -12.04 -12.55
CA TYR A 397 -13.86 -12.97 -12.62
C TYR A 397 -14.67 -13.00 -11.32
N TYR A 398 -14.04 -12.81 -10.16
CA TYR A 398 -14.72 -12.64 -8.88
C TYR A 398 -15.55 -11.34 -8.86
N ILE A 399 -14.98 -10.21 -9.27
CA ILE A 399 -15.75 -8.97 -9.45
C ILE A 399 -16.92 -9.21 -10.43
N GLY A 400 -16.63 -9.86 -11.55
CA GLY A 400 -17.61 -10.13 -12.59
C GLY A 400 -18.72 -11.10 -12.16
N SER A 401 -18.48 -12.03 -11.23
CA SER A 401 -19.53 -12.95 -10.74
C SER A 401 -20.61 -12.22 -9.95
N HIS A 402 -20.29 -11.07 -9.37
CA HIS A 402 -21.21 -10.24 -8.60
C HIS A 402 -22.07 -9.32 -9.48
N TRP A 403 -21.90 -9.38 -10.80
CA TRP A 403 -22.70 -8.65 -11.78
C TRP A 403 -23.53 -9.60 -12.66
N PRO A 404 -24.61 -10.19 -12.12
CA PRO A 404 -25.46 -11.12 -12.87
C PRO A 404 -26.12 -10.45 -14.09
N ASP A 405 -26.40 -9.15 -13.99
CA ASP A 405 -27.08 -8.38 -15.04
C ASP A 405 -26.12 -7.79 -16.09
N ALA A 406 -24.81 -7.88 -15.88
CA ALA A 406 -23.83 -7.35 -16.82
C ALA A 406 -23.81 -8.15 -18.14
N PRO A 407 -23.61 -7.50 -19.30
CA PRO A 407 -23.63 -8.20 -20.59
C PRO A 407 -22.50 -9.24 -20.70
N ARG A 408 -22.84 -10.46 -21.11
CA ARG A 408 -21.87 -11.55 -21.38
C ARG A 408 -22.00 -12.15 -22.78
N GLY A 409 -22.89 -11.60 -23.60
CA GLY A 409 -23.10 -12.06 -24.98
C GLY A 409 -21.92 -11.68 -25.86
N LEU A 410 -21.74 -12.40 -26.98
CA LEU A 410 -20.77 -12.00 -27.98
C LEU A 410 -21.15 -10.63 -28.56
N SER A 411 -20.14 -9.79 -28.75
CA SER A 411 -20.28 -8.48 -29.35
C SER A 411 -19.56 -8.42 -30.69
N GLU A 412 -20.25 -7.80 -31.65
CA GLU A 412 -19.65 -7.46 -32.95
C GLU A 412 -18.66 -6.31 -32.76
N ALA A 413 -17.52 -6.39 -33.45
CA ALA A 413 -16.49 -5.36 -33.37
C ALA A 413 -17.05 -3.99 -33.76
N ALA A 414 -16.62 -2.93 -33.07
CA ALA A 414 -17.12 -1.58 -33.33
C ALA A 414 -16.72 -1.08 -34.73
N GLU A 415 -15.61 -1.56 -35.28
CA GLU A 415 -15.10 -1.22 -36.60
C GLU A 415 -15.98 -1.73 -37.76
N ILE A 416 -16.87 -2.69 -37.50
CA ILE A 416 -17.76 -3.27 -38.52
C ILE A 416 -18.93 -2.33 -38.82
N ASP A 417 -19.56 -1.78 -37.79
CA ASP A 417 -20.74 -0.92 -37.88
C ASP A 417 -20.71 0.13 -36.75
N PRO A 418 -19.80 1.10 -36.82
CA PRO A 418 -19.69 2.12 -35.78
C PRO A 418 -20.88 3.08 -35.83
N VAL A 419 -21.28 3.59 -34.67
CA VAL A 419 -22.28 4.68 -34.60
C VAL A 419 -21.77 5.90 -35.37
N GLU A 420 -22.68 6.56 -36.07
CA GLU A 420 -22.37 7.81 -36.77
C GLU A 420 -21.87 8.88 -35.79
N GLY A 421 -20.66 9.40 -36.05
CA GLY A 421 -20.03 10.42 -35.21
C GLY A 421 -19.40 9.91 -33.92
N ALA A 422 -19.30 8.59 -33.72
CA ALA A 422 -18.55 8.02 -32.58
C ALA A 422 -17.09 8.50 -32.59
N ASP A 423 -16.55 8.75 -31.39
CA ASP A 423 -15.13 9.05 -31.26
C ASP A 423 -14.30 7.87 -31.75
N ILE A 424 -13.28 8.16 -32.55
CA ILE A 424 -12.36 7.16 -33.09
C ILE A 424 -11.69 6.35 -31.98
N CYS A 425 -11.45 6.95 -30.81
CA CYS A 425 -10.85 6.25 -29.68
C CYS A 425 -11.81 5.20 -29.09
N GLU A 426 -13.12 5.49 -29.01
CA GLU A 426 -14.11 4.51 -28.56
C GLU A 426 -14.35 3.40 -29.59
N VAL A 427 -14.30 3.70 -30.89
CA VAL A 427 -14.36 2.69 -31.95
C VAL A 427 -13.15 1.75 -31.87
N ARG A 428 -11.96 2.28 -31.59
CA ARG A 428 -10.77 1.48 -31.30
C ARG A 428 -10.82 0.81 -29.92
N GLY A 429 -11.79 1.19 -29.10
CA GLY A 429 -12.12 0.69 -27.77
C GLY A 429 -11.15 1.08 -26.66
N GLY A 430 -10.52 2.25 -26.77
CA GLY A 430 -9.87 2.91 -25.64
C GLY A 430 -9.54 4.38 -25.91
N CYS A 431 -9.84 5.24 -24.94
CA CYS A 431 -9.63 6.69 -24.99
C CYS A 431 -8.69 7.15 -23.88
N ASP A 432 -7.98 8.25 -24.12
CA ASP A 432 -7.18 8.94 -23.12
C ASP A 432 -7.65 10.39 -23.04
N PHE A 433 -7.76 10.93 -21.83
CA PHE A 433 -8.11 12.33 -21.62
C PHE A 433 -7.45 12.87 -20.34
N THR A 434 -7.34 14.19 -20.23
CA THR A 434 -6.93 14.83 -18.97
C THR A 434 -8.17 15.17 -18.16
N PHE A 435 -8.17 14.77 -16.88
CA PHE A 435 -9.19 15.14 -15.91
C PHE A 435 -8.64 16.17 -14.93
N THR A 436 -9.39 17.25 -14.72
CA THR A 436 -9.10 18.28 -13.72
C THR A 436 -10.25 18.33 -12.73
N ASP A 437 -9.94 18.12 -11.45
CA ASP A 437 -10.95 18.17 -10.39
C ASP A 437 -11.30 19.61 -9.97
N SER A 438 -12.27 19.73 -9.07
CA SER A 438 -12.72 21.01 -8.51
C SER A 438 -11.63 21.80 -7.79
N ARG A 439 -10.55 21.14 -7.36
CA ARG A 439 -9.37 21.73 -6.70
C ARG A 439 -8.29 22.19 -7.69
N GLY A 440 -8.43 21.85 -8.97
CA GLY A 440 -7.50 22.22 -10.04
C GLY A 440 -6.37 21.22 -10.27
N ARG A 441 -6.35 20.07 -9.60
CA ARG A 441 -5.37 19.01 -9.88
C ARG A 441 -5.73 18.36 -11.21
N SER A 442 -4.76 18.30 -12.11
CA SER A 442 -4.92 17.69 -13.43
C SER A 442 -4.07 16.43 -13.58
N GLY A 443 -4.64 15.37 -14.15
CA GLY A 443 -3.94 14.12 -14.44
C GLY A 443 -4.53 13.41 -15.66
N PRO A 444 -3.75 12.59 -16.39
CA PRO A 444 -4.27 11.75 -17.45
C PRO A 444 -5.19 10.67 -16.89
N VAL A 445 -6.13 10.22 -17.71
CA VAL A 445 -7.00 9.09 -17.44
C VAL A 445 -7.06 8.30 -18.73
N SER A 446 -6.78 7.00 -18.62
CA SER A 446 -7.03 6.05 -19.71
C SER A 446 -8.33 5.31 -19.44
N VAL A 447 -9.10 5.07 -20.48
CA VAL A 447 -10.35 4.28 -20.42
C VAL A 447 -10.32 3.24 -21.51
N ASN A 448 -10.65 2.01 -21.14
CA ASN A 448 -10.82 0.90 -22.07
C ASN A 448 -12.28 0.47 -22.09
N PHE A 449 -12.80 0.28 -23.31
CA PHE A 449 -14.19 -0.08 -23.52
C PHE A 449 -14.35 -1.57 -23.79
N PRO A 450 -15.48 -2.17 -23.39
CA PRO A 450 -15.78 -3.54 -23.72
C PRO A 450 -15.91 -3.73 -25.24
N PRO A 451 -15.72 -4.96 -25.75
CA PRO A 451 -15.85 -5.24 -27.17
C PRO A 451 -17.19 -4.75 -27.75
N GLY A 452 -17.13 -4.02 -28.86
CA GLY A 452 -18.32 -3.53 -29.56
C GLY A 452 -19.01 -2.32 -28.90
N TYR A 453 -18.40 -1.65 -27.90
CA TYR A 453 -19.01 -0.51 -27.22
C TYR A 453 -19.62 0.54 -28.18
N SER A 454 -18.86 1.00 -29.20
CA SER A 454 -19.37 1.99 -30.17
C SER A 454 -20.00 1.38 -31.42
N ASN A 455 -20.35 0.09 -31.41
CA ASN A 455 -21.13 -0.55 -32.47
C ASN A 455 -22.59 -0.06 -32.42
N ALA A 456 -23.22 0.17 -33.56
CA ALA A 456 -24.61 0.63 -33.66
C ALA A 456 -25.61 -0.30 -32.95
N LYS A 457 -25.32 -1.61 -32.86
CA LYS A 457 -26.15 -2.61 -32.16
C LYS A 457 -26.00 -2.58 -30.63
N ALA A 458 -24.95 -1.95 -30.11
CA ALA A 458 -24.63 -1.95 -28.67
C ALA A 458 -25.14 -0.70 -27.92
N GLN A 459 -25.83 0.22 -28.58
CA GLN A 459 -26.13 1.55 -28.02
C GLN A 459 -27.07 1.56 -26.80
N GLN A 460 -27.82 0.47 -26.60
CA GLN A 460 -28.69 0.32 -25.42
C GLN A 460 -27.99 -0.43 -24.27
N LYS A 461 -26.80 -0.97 -24.48
CA LYS A 461 -26.02 -1.63 -23.43
C LYS A 461 -25.41 -0.58 -22.50
N ARG A 462 -25.45 -0.88 -21.21
CA ARG A 462 -24.72 -0.20 -20.14
C ARG A 462 -23.80 -1.21 -19.46
N TYR A 463 -22.72 -0.71 -18.88
CA TYR A 463 -21.62 -1.55 -18.43
C TYR A 463 -21.20 -1.19 -17.00
N PRO A 464 -20.89 -2.17 -16.15
CA PRO A 464 -20.20 -1.90 -14.90
C PRO A 464 -18.82 -1.28 -15.18
N VAL A 465 -18.27 -0.60 -14.18
CA VAL A 465 -16.99 0.10 -14.26
C VAL A 465 -16.00 -0.52 -13.28
N ILE A 466 -14.80 -0.82 -13.74
CA ILE A 466 -13.67 -1.25 -12.92
C ILE A 466 -12.65 -0.13 -12.91
N TYR A 467 -12.37 0.43 -11.73
CA TYR A 467 -11.28 1.36 -11.54
C TYR A 467 -10.00 0.58 -11.23
N MET A 468 -9.01 0.69 -12.10
CA MET A 468 -7.72 0.02 -12.01
C MET A 468 -6.68 1.02 -11.50
N LEU A 469 -6.14 0.73 -10.32
CA LEU A 469 -5.12 1.54 -9.67
C LEU A 469 -3.74 1.00 -10.04
N HIS A 470 -2.88 1.83 -10.64
CA HIS A 470 -1.56 1.39 -11.09
C HIS A 470 -0.55 1.23 -9.95
N GLY A 471 0.51 0.46 -10.21
CA GLY A 471 1.58 0.26 -9.26
C GLY A 471 2.41 1.53 -9.02
N TYR A 472 3.17 1.52 -7.94
CA TYR A 472 4.06 2.62 -7.58
C TYR A 472 5.01 2.96 -8.74
N GLY A 473 5.00 4.23 -9.14
CA GLY A 473 5.82 4.73 -10.23
C GLY A 473 5.27 4.59 -11.65
N GLN A 474 4.16 3.87 -11.85
CA GLN A 474 3.52 3.73 -13.16
C GLN A 474 2.64 4.95 -13.52
N THR A 475 2.13 4.97 -14.74
CA THR A 475 1.06 5.87 -15.19
C THR A 475 -0.16 5.07 -15.68
N PRO A 476 -1.33 5.71 -15.89
CA PRO A 476 -2.50 5.03 -16.45
C PRO A 476 -2.24 4.28 -17.76
N GLU A 477 -1.37 4.81 -18.61
CA GLU A 477 -1.04 4.24 -19.91
C GLU A 477 -0.29 2.91 -19.81
N ASP A 478 0.52 2.71 -18.77
CA ASP A 478 1.28 1.46 -18.55
C ASP A 478 0.34 0.26 -18.38
N LEU A 479 -0.79 0.46 -17.69
CA LEU A 479 -1.80 -0.57 -17.49
C LEU A 479 -2.74 -0.77 -18.69
N LYS A 480 -2.84 0.21 -19.58
CA LYS A 480 -3.71 0.13 -20.76
C LYS A 480 -3.37 -1.06 -21.66
N ALA A 481 -2.10 -1.48 -21.70
CA ALA A 481 -1.65 -2.64 -22.46
C ALA A 481 -2.33 -3.96 -22.04
N ALA A 482 -2.83 -4.06 -20.79
CA ALA A 482 -3.55 -5.23 -20.31
C ALA A 482 -4.87 -5.50 -21.07
N ILE A 483 -5.38 -4.51 -21.82
CA ILE A 483 -6.63 -4.62 -22.60
C ILE A 483 -6.66 -5.79 -23.59
N VAL A 484 -5.51 -6.18 -24.12
CA VAL A 484 -5.41 -7.26 -25.11
C VAL A 484 -5.91 -8.58 -24.53
N PHE A 485 -5.62 -8.84 -23.25
CA PHE A 485 -6.09 -10.04 -22.57
C PHE A 485 -7.58 -9.94 -22.22
N LEU A 486 -7.99 -8.78 -21.71
CA LEU A 486 -9.36 -8.54 -21.25
C LEU A 486 -10.41 -8.70 -22.35
N ARG A 487 -10.14 -8.16 -23.55
CA ARG A 487 -11.07 -8.29 -24.69
C ARG A 487 -11.31 -9.74 -25.08
N ASN A 488 -10.26 -10.57 -25.01
CA ASN A 488 -10.40 -11.99 -25.30
C ASN A 488 -11.25 -12.67 -24.22
N TRP A 489 -11.04 -12.35 -22.93
CA TRP A 489 -11.87 -12.92 -21.85
C TRP A 489 -13.33 -12.46 -21.89
N MET A 490 -13.61 -11.26 -22.43
CA MET A 490 -14.97 -10.71 -22.57
C MET A 490 -15.69 -11.05 -23.87
N ASN A 491 -15.02 -11.61 -24.88
CA ASN A 491 -15.64 -11.84 -26.21
C ASN A 491 -15.12 -13.07 -26.95
N SER A 492 -14.47 -14.00 -26.25
CA SER A 492 -14.03 -15.28 -26.80
C SER A 492 -15.24 -16.14 -27.20
N PRO A 493 -15.29 -16.67 -28.45
CA PRO A 493 -16.37 -17.54 -28.91
C PRO A 493 -16.23 -18.99 -28.42
N VAL A 494 -15.09 -19.37 -27.83
CA VAL A 494 -14.92 -20.71 -27.25
C VAL A 494 -15.59 -20.84 -25.88
N ASP A 495 -15.81 -19.71 -25.20
CA ASP A 495 -16.49 -19.65 -23.92
C ASP A 495 -18.00 -19.56 -24.08
N SER A 496 -18.76 -20.11 -23.14
CA SER A 496 -20.20 -19.87 -23.06
C SER A 496 -20.47 -18.52 -22.39
N SER A 497 -21.71 -18.02 -22.44
CA SER A 497 -22.06 -16.83 -21.66
C SER A 497 -21.90 -17.02 -20.15
N ALA A 498 -21.93 -18.26 -19.64
CA ALA A 498 -21.75 -18.54 -18.22
C ALA A 498 -20.28 -18.48 -17.78
N SER A 499 -19.34 -18.84 -18.67
CA SER A 499 -17.90 -18.91 -18.37
C SER A 499 -17.11 -17.69 -18.84
N ARG A 500 -17.75 -16.74 -19.51
CA ARG A 500 -17.12 -15.53 -20.06
C ARG A 500 -17.13 -14.40 -19.04
N LEU A 501 -16.03 -13.65 -18.96
CA LEU A 501 -15.97 -12.41 -18.16
C LEU A 501 -17.05 -11.41 -18.66
N PRO A 502 -17.82 -10.75 -17.79
CA PRO A 502 -18.73 -9.70 -18.21
C PRO A 502 -18.02 -8.57 -18.96
N GLU A 503 -18.74 -7.97 -19.90
CA GLU A 503 -18.37 -6.72 -20.53
C GLU A 503 -18.35 -5.60 -19.47
N ALA A 504 -17.21 -4.94 -19.30
CA ALA A 504 -17.02 -3.84 -18.36
C ALA A 504 -16.21 -2.70 -18.99
N ILE A 505 -16.43 -1.47 -18.51
CA ILE A 505 -15.54 -0.33 -18.78
C ILE A 505 -14.42 -0.38 -17.76
N LEU A 506 -13.17 -0.22 -18.20
CA LEU A 506 -12.02 -0.10 -17.29
C LEU A 506 -11.49 1.32 -17.31
N VAL A 507 -11.31 1.90 -16.14
CA VAL A 507 -10.78 3.26 -15.95
C VAL A 507 -9.46 3.16 -15.19
N TYR A 508 -8.39 3.71 -15.75
CA TYR A 508 -7.07 3.72 -15.12
C TYR A 508 -6.83 5.08 -14.49
N VAL A 509 -6.66 5.08 -13.17
CA VAL A 509 -6.60 6.28 -12.33
C VAL A 509 -5.14 6.75 -12.22
N ASP A 510 -4.88 8.05 -12.37
CA ASP A 510 -3.53 8.63 -12.22
C ASP A 510 -3.17 8.80 -10.74
N GLY A 511 -2.43 7.83 -10.20
CA GLY A 511 -1.82 7.89 -8.87
C GLY A 511 -0.38 8.40 -8.86
N ARG A 512 0.15 8.84 -10.02
CA ARG A 512 1.51 9.37 -10.18
C ARG A 512 1.59 10.81 -9.65
N CYS A 513 2.69 11.13 -8.96
CA CYS A 513 2.96 12.51 -8.53
C CYS A 513 3.16 13.46 -9.73
N ARG A 514 2.58 14.65 -9.64
CA ARG A 514 2.60 15.72 -10.64
C ARG A 514 3.11 17.03 -10.04
N SER A 515 3.61 17.91 -10.90
CA SER A 515 3.77 19.31 -10.55
C SER A 515 2.45 20.05 -10.77
N ASN A 516 2.22 21.14 -10.05
CA ASN A 516 1.06 22.00 -10.31
C ASN A 516 1.09 22.56 -11.76
N ALA A 517 -0.02 23.15 -12.22
CA ALA A 517 -0.16 23.62 -13.61
C ALA A 517 0.89 24.65 -14.06
N ALA A 518 1.55 25.34 -13.11
CA ALA A 518 2.65 26.26 -13.39
C ALA A 518 4.03 25.58 -13.43
N GLY A 519 4.13 24.31 -13.01
CA GLY A 519 5.40 23.59 -12.84
C GLY A 519 6.23 24.08 -11.66
N GLU A 520 5.67 24.93 -10.80
CA GLU A 520 6.39 25.67 -9.76
C GLU A 520 6.44 24.92 -8.42
N GLU A 521 5.55 23.94 -8.21
CA GLU A 521 5.50 23.18 -6.96
C GLU A 521 5.15 21.71 -7.22
N SER A 522 5.91 20.81 -6.60
CA SER A 522 5.74 19.35 -6.69
C SER A 522 4.80 18.85 -5.60
N GLU A 523 3.78 18.05 -5.97
CA GLU A 523 2.81 17.54 -5.00
C GLU A 523 3.42 16.46 -4.09
N CYS A 524 4.24 15.57 -4.67
CA CYS A 524 5.02 14.51 -4.03
C CYS A 524 6.14 14.04 -4.96
N ILE A 525 6.79 12.90 -4.68
CA ILE A 525 7.93 12.44 -5.46
C ILE A 525 7.53 11.48 -6.57
N ARG A 526 7.02 10.29 -6.21
CA ARG A 526 6.71 9.26 -7.21
C ARG A 526 5.29 8.73 -7.12
N GLY A 527 4.80 8.41 -5.93
CA GLY A 527 3.48 7.83 -5.73
C GLY A 527 2.65 8.52 -4.65
N THR A 528 1.33 8.44 -4.81
CA THR A 528 0.34 9.02 -3.90
C THR A 528 -0.39 7.99 -3.05
N PHE A 529 -0.23 6.70 -3.35
CA PHE A 529 -0.94 5.58 -2.72
C PHE A 529 -2.48 5.75 -2.70
N PHE A 530 -3.01 6.56 -3.63
CA PHE A 530 -4.44 6.81 -3.77
C PHE A 530 -5.12 7.41 -2.52
N THR A 531 -4.36 8.10 -1.66
CA THR A 531 -4.86 8.77 -0.44
C THR A 531 -4.70 10.29 -0.47
N ASP A 532 -5.60 11.01 0.19
CA ASP A 532 -5.39 12.43 0.44
C ASP A 532 -4.21 12.67 1.38
N SER A 533 -3.22 13.45 0.90
CA SER A 533 -2.04 13.83 1.68
C SER A 533 -2.43 14.66 2.90
N VAL A 534 -1.74 14.48 4.04
CA VAL A 534 -1.89 15.34 5.21
C VAL A 534 -1.31 16.74 5.02
N ARG A 535 -0.40 16.91 4.05
CA ARG A 535 0.19 18.21 3.72
C ARG A 535 -0.86 19.09 3.05
N GLU A 536 -0.86 20.38 3.39
CA GLU A 536 -1.77 21.36 2.78
C GLU A 536 -1.59 21.41 1.26
N LYS A 537 -0.33 21.39 0.82
CA LYS A 537 0.07 21.44 -0.59
C LYS A 537 0.31 20.07 -1.24
N GLY A 538 0.03 19.00 -0.50
CA GLY A 538 0.13 17.64 -1.03
C GLY A 538 -1.08 17.29 -1.90
N PRO A 539 -0.99 16.22 -2.70
CA PRO A 539 -2.08 15.76 -3.55
C PRO A 539 -3.28 15.32 -2.70
N LYS A 540 -4.48 15.62 -3.19
CA LYS A 540 -5.75 15.10 -2.66
C LYS A 540 -6.31 14.06 -3.62
N ILE A 541 -5.58 12.94 -3.78
CA ILE A 541 -5.83 11.99 -4.86
C ILE A 541 -7.08 11.12 -4.61
N GLU A 542 -7.41 10.83 -3.35
CA GLU A 542 -8.64 10.08 -3.01
C GLU A 542 -9.83 10.92 -3.44
N SER A 543 -9.83 12.19 -3.03
CA SER A 543 -10.87 13.11 -3.43
C SER A 543 -10.90 13.38 -4.95
N TRP A 544 -9.73 13.44 -5.61
CA TRP A 544 -9.64 13.58 -7.07
C TRP A 544 -10.25 12.38 -7.78
N TRP A 545 -9.99 11.18 -7.28
CA TRP A 545 -10.56 9.94 -7.83
C TRP A 545 -12.07 9.90 -7.63
N MET A 546 -12.59 10.31 -6.47
CA MET A 546 -14.05 10.36 -6.24
C MET A 546 -14.77 11.30 -7.23
N GLU A 547 -14.19 12.45 -7.56
CA GLU A 547 -14.74 13.31 -8.61
C GLU A 547 -14.58 12.72 -10.03
N LEU A 548 -13.53 11.94 -10.27
CA LEU A 548 -13.36 11.20 -11.52
C LEU A 548 -14.47 10.15 -11.69
N VAL A 549 -14.94 9.51 -10.62
CA VAL A 549 -16.06 8.56 -10.68
C VAL A 549 -17.30 9.23 -11.30
N ASP A 550 -17.68 10.40 -10.78
CA ASP A 550 -18.80 11.18 -11.30
C ASP A 550 -18.60 11.61 -12.76
N GLU A 551 -17.37 11.91 -13.16
CA GLU A 551 -17.07 12.31 -14.53
C GLU A 551 -17.19 11.14 -15.52
N ILE A 552 -16.79 9.94 -15.11
CA ILE A 552 -16.96 8.73 -15.92
C ILE A 552 -18.45 8.42 -16.14
N ASP A 553 -19.26 8.53 -15.11
CA ASP A 553 -20.72 8.32 -15.21
C ASP A 553 -21.43 9.33 -16.11
N LYS A 554 -20.92 10.57 -16.19
CA LYS A 554 -21.42 11.59 -17.12
C LYS A 554 -21.01 11.31 -18.56
N ARG A 555 -19.81 10.79 -18.78
CA ARG A 555 -19.23 10.60 -20.12
C ARG A 555 -19.70 9.33 -20.80
N TYR A 556 -19.86 8.25 -20.05
CA TYR A 556 -19.98 6.92 -20.61
C TYR A 556 -21.26 6.19 -20.20
N ARG A 557 -21.59 5.12 -20.92
CA ARG A 557 -22.78 4.28 -20.64
C ARG A 557 -22.50 3.33 -19.49
N THR A 558 -22.40 3.88 -18.29
CA THR A 558 -22.21 3.11 -17.06
C THR A 558 -23.53 2.51 -16.59
N MET A 559 -23.46 1.37 -15.91
CA MET A 559 -24.60 0.68 -15.34
C MET A 559 -25.04 1.39 -14.05
N PRO A 560 -26.35 1.65 -13.86
CA PRO A 560 -26.83 2.21 -12.59
C PRO A 560 -26.73 1.16 -11.48
N GLU A 561 -26.95 1.59 -10.23
CA GLU A 561 -27.15 0.68 -9.11
C GLU A 561 -28.23 -0.37 -9.41
N THR A 562 -27.97 -1.61 -9.01
CA THR A 562 -28.92 -2.71 -9.05
C THR A 562 -28.99 -3.39 -7.70
N THR A 563 -30.15 -3.99 -7.39
CA THR A 563 -30.31 -4.84 -6.22
C THR A 563 -30.27 -6.28 -6.68
N ILE A 564 -29.36 -7.07 -6.12
CA ILE A 564 -29.26 -8.50 -6.35
C ILE A 564 -29.62 -9.24 -5.06
N GLU A 565 -30.23 -10.42 -5.20
CA GLU A 565 -30.28 -11.37 -4.09
C GLU A 565 -28.91 -12.05 -4.01
N TRP A 566 -28.20 -11.79 -2.92
CA TRP A 566 -26.91 -12.38 -2.62
C TRP A 566 -27.00 -13.09 -1.27
N THR A 567 -26.53 -14.33 -1.22
CA THR A 567 -26.49 -15.11 0.01
C THR A 567 -25.02 -15.25 0.39
N GLU A 568 -24.67 -14.70 1.55
CA GLU A 568 -23.32 -14.85 2.12
C GLU A 568 -23.04 -16.30 2.52
#